data_AF-A0A2S8NTT0-F1
#
_entry.id   AF-A0A2S8NTT0-F1
#
_cell.length_a   1.000
_cell.length_b   1.000
_cell.length_c   1.000
_cell.angle_alpha   90.00
_cell.angle_beta   90.00
_cell.angle_gamma   90.00
#
_symmetry.space_group_name_H-M   'P 1'
#
loop_
_entity.id
_entity.type
_entity.pdbx_description
1 polymer ?
#
loop_
_entity_poly.entity_id
_entity_poly.type
_entity_poly.pdbx_seq_one_letter_code
_entity_poly.pdbx_strand_id
1 'polypeptide(L)'
;MFFIILFNFSSSISAHSYFYKQIKSNIKLSNNQILQQEWLITQPRLLRRDIRVFDKESISDILKYFNIKTTTYNLQKPSYNPYGSTFFSTKLKNPPKGLLAVYFKHRSNPFKEKYPNENDEYTLEDLLKYEIAIQEIFVFWDAKEKPQTIKPQICLVTNNIFAGQKKEEVINNYLMENNIIKKPKFIVLGCYNPHPFVDLLMPFPSKTYNQILQNVKIDAIYFDGGFRHLPLKTLKSYTIEDLLALSNGAKNIYLFTFNVQKIKKVIELPESSDPYTAIRNWKRENNFIFYPPLIEEGNYDETIKELEISLEITSPLYKKINIPFKTKIVSHIFETDNTFYLLVCNDIPFKIKLAEKYGTNYMKWLNQCYIKYGCYYSGNEVRNKFGRSSRTIYDENGNSCWYYYETGIFFDCWRIDGNDTAKTYYKFLDTTPPPLKPKELD
;
A
#
# COMPACT_ATOMS: atom_id res chain seq x y z
N MET A 1 41.80 -16.29 -114.77
CA MET A 1 42.77 -15.32 -114.19
C MET A 1 41.96 -14.35 -113.35
N PHE A 2 42.03 -14.52 -112.03
CA PHE A 2 41.17 -13.86 -111.03
C PHE A 2 41.51 -12.37 -110.93
N PHE A 3 40.53 -11.49 -111.15
CA PHE A 3 40.58 -10.10 -110.70
C PHE A 3 39.36 -9.84 -109.81
N ILE A 4 39.62 -9.73 -108.52
CA ILE A 4 38.65 -9.39 -107.48
C ILE A 4 38.50 -7.87 -107.50
N ILE A 5 37.30 -7.39 -107.82
CA ILE A 5 36.91 -5.98 -107.73
C ILE A 5 36.29 -5.77 -106.35
N LEU A 6 37.03 -5.11 -105.46
CA LEU A 6 36.55 -4.67 -104.15
C LEU A 6 35.97 -3.25 -104.28
N PHE A 7 34.64 -3.17 -104.14
CA PHE A 7 33.91 -1.91 -104.02
C PHE A 7 34.15 -1.27 -102.65
N ASN A 8 34.69 -0.05 -102.66
CA ASN A 8 34.75 0.84 -101.49
C ASN A 8 33.34 1.35 -101.18
N PHE A 9 32.71 0.81 -100.12
CA PHE A 9 31.59 1.46 -99.45
C PHE A 9 32.11 2.13 -98.18
N SER A 10 32.27 3.45 -98.25
CA SER A 10 32.49 4.32 -97.10
C SER A 10 31.18 4.53 -96.35
N SER A 11 30.91 3.72 -95.35
CA SER A 11 29.92 4.01 -94.32
C SER A 11 30.60 4.75 -93.17
N SER A 12 30.40 6.07 -93.13
CA SER A 12 30.77 6.92 -92.00
C SER A 12 29.95 6.54 -90.77
N ILE A 13 30.52 5.73 -89.89
CA ILE A 13 29.98 5.44 -88.56
C ILE A 13 30.44 6.58 -87.64
N SER A 14 29.50 7.43 -87.23
CA SER A 14 29.73 8.41 -86.17
C SER A 14 29.86 7.67 -84.82
N ALA A 15 31.07 7.49 -84.33
CA ALA A 15 31.28 7.12 -82.94
C ALA A 15 31.03 8.36 -82.07
N HIS A 16 29.86 8.42 -81.42
CA HIS A 16 29.68 9.31 -80.28
C HIS A 16 30.66 8.86 -79.20
N SER A 17 31.68 9.68 -78.92
CA SER A 17 32.61 9.44 -77.82
C SER A 17 31.87 9.59 -76.49
N TYR A 18 31.47 8.46 -75.91
CA TYR A 18 31.10 8.36 -74.50
C TYR A 18 32.35 8.06 -73.67
N PHE A 19 33.30 8.99 -73.62
CA PHE A 19 34.41 8.92 -72.67
C PHE A 19 34.32 10.03 -71.63
N TYR A 20 33.78 9.63 -70.48
CA TYR A 20 34.05 10.05 -69.11
C TYR A 20 34.60 11.46 -68.88
N LYS A 21 33.78 12.28 -68.22
CA LYS A 21 34.23 13.40 -67.39
C LYS A 21 35.30 12.88 -66.42
N GLN A 22 36.58 13.10 -66.73
CA GLN A 22 37.68 12.92 -65.79
C GLN A 22 37.48 13.92 -64.66
N ILE A 23 36.94 13.45 -63.54
CA ILE A 23 37.05 14.15 -62.28
C ILE A 23 38.55 14.11 -61.94
N LYS A 24 39.24 15.25 -62.00
CA LYS A 24 40.53 15.43 -61.34
C LYS A 24 40.30 15.29 -59.84
N SER A 25 40.19 14.06 -59.34
CA SER A 25 40.39 13.79 -57.93
C SER A 25 41.89 13.77 -57.71
N ASN A 26 42.41 14.69 -56.89
CA ASN A 26 43.76 14.57 -56.39
C ASN A 26 43.89 13.20 -55.72
N ILE A 27 44.68 12.30 -56.30
CA ILE A 27 45.08 11.06 -55.63
C ILE A 27 45.99 11.50 -54.49
N LYS A 28 45.42 11.65 -53.29
CA LYS A 28 46.19 11.87 -52.07
C LYS A 28 46.96 10.55 -51.86
N LEU A 29 48.28 10.55 -52.09
CA LEU A 29 49.17 9.50 -51.60
C LEU A 29 49.20 9.61 -50.08
N SER A 30 48.11 9.24 -49.43
CA SER A 30 47.96 9.31 -47.99
C SER A 30 48.59 8.07 -47.37
N ASN A 31 49.52 8.28 -46.44
CA ASN A 31 50.03 7.23 -45.58
C ASN A 31 48.85 6.51 -44.91
N ASN A 32 48.88 5.16 -44.88
CA ASN A 32 47.86 4.31 -44.27
C ASN A 32 47.52 4.78 -42.84
N GLN A 33 48.52 5.20 -42.05
CA GLN A 33 48.29 5.73 -40.70
C GLN A 33 47.40 6.98 -40.68
N ILE A 34 47.54 7.89 -41.65
CA ILE A 34 46.71 9.11 -41.74
C ILE A 34 45.28 8.73 -42.10
N LEU A 35 45.10 7.81 -43.06
CA LEU A 35 43.77 7.32 -43.45
C LEU A 35 43.06 6.61 -42.29
N GLN A 36 43.79 5.82 -41.51
CA GLN A 36 43.26 5.15 -40.32
C GLN A 36 42.77 6.15 -39.27
N GLN A 37 43.52 7.22 -39.03
CA GLN A 37 43.14 8.28 -38.09
C GLN A 37 41.95 9.11 -38.61
N GLU A 38 41.99 9.54 -39.88
CA GLU A 38 40.88 10.25 -40.53
C GLU A 38 39.59 9.41 -40.47
N TRP A 39 39.68 8.09 -40.71
CA TRP A 39 38.55 7.19 -40.58
C TRP A 39 38.08 7.05 -39.13
N LEU A 40 38.98 6.81 -38.18
CA LEU A 40 38.66 6.67 -36.76
C LEU A 40 37.89 7.88 -36.19
N ILE A 41 38.22 9.09 -36.62
CA ILE A 41 37.51 10.33 -36.21
C ILE A 41 36.03 10.30 -36.63
N THR A 42 35.70 9.64 -37.75
CA THR A 42 34.31 9.51 -38.21
C THR A 42 33.52 8.43 -37.45
N GLN A 43 34.18 7.63 -36.62
CA GLN A 43 33.57 6.49 -35.94
C GLN A 43 33.25 6.81 -34.47
N PRO A 44 32.35 6.05 -33.83
CA PRO A 44 32.14 6.15 -32.39
C PRO A 44 33.45 5.94 -31.62
N ARG A 45 33.68 6.77 -30.60
CA ARG A 45 34.81 6.61 -29.69
C ARG A 45 34.76 5.24 -29.01
N LEU A 46 35.94 4.66 -28.78
CA LEU A 46 36.10 3.41 -28.05
C LEU A 46 35.44 3.54 -26.66
N LEU A 47 34.51 2.64 -26.38
CA LEU A 47 33.83 2.60 -25.08
C LEU A 47 34.42 1.48 -24.21
N ARG A 48 34.94 1.83 -23.04
CA ARG A 48 35.43 0.87 -22.04
C ARG A 48 34.47 0.77 -20.87
N ARG A 49 34.15 -0.47 -20.48
CA ARG A 49 33.31 -0.80 -19.32
C ARG A 49 34.07 -1.70 -18.37
N ASP A 50 34.34 -1.20 -17.18
CA ASP A 50 34.90 -1.99 -16.09
C ASP A 50 33.76 -2.53 -15.22
N ILE A 51 33.61 -3.86 -15.21
CA ILE A 51 32.49 -4.58 -14.60
C ILE A 51 33.04 -5.50 -13.53
N ARG A 52 32.55 -5.39 -12.30
CA ARG A 52 32.92 -6.28 -11.21
C ARG A 52 31.93 -7.42 -11.09
N VAL A 53 32.43 -8.62 -10.81
CA VAL A 53 31.64 -9.84 -10.63
C VAL A 53 32.23 -10.66 -9.47
N PHE A 54 31.39 -11.40 -8.76
CA PHE A 54 31.88 -12.37 -7.75
C PHE A 54 32.19 -13.75 -8.34
N ASP A 55 31.62 -14.06 -9.49
CA ASP A 55 31.75 -15.36 -10.14
C ASP A 55 31.99 -15.17 -11.65
N LYS A 56 32.95 -15.92 -12.19
CA LYS A 56 33.28 -15.96 -13.62
C LYS A 56 32.10 -16.43 -14.47
N GLU A 57 31.19 -17.24 -13.93
CA GLU A 57 29.97 -17.66 -14.64
C GLU A 57 29.09 -16.44 -15.01
N SER A 58 29.05 -15.43 -14.13
CA SER A 58 28.29 -14.20 -14.32
C SER A 58 28.71 -13.39 -15.54
N ILE A 59 29.97 -13.53 -16.00
CA ILE A 59 30.50 -12.80 -17.16
C ILE A 59 29.67 -13.10 -18.40
N SER A 60 29.33 -14.39 -18.61
CA SER A 60 28.54 -14.80 -19.76
C SER A 60 27.11 -14.24 -19.72
N ASP A 61 26.49 -14.21 -18.54
CA ASP A 61 25.14 -13.69 -18.36
C ASP A 61 25.09 -12.17 -18.51
N ILE A 62 26.12 -11.46 -18.03
CA ILE A 62 26.22 -10.01 -18.24
C ILE A 62 26.38 -9.68 -19.72
N LEU A 63 27.22 -10.41 -20.45
CA LEU A 63 27.45 -10.17 -21.88
C LEU A 63 26.20 -10.43 -22.74
N LYS A 64 25.30 -11.34 -22.31
CA LYS A 64 24.01 -11.56 -23.00
C LYS A 64 23.16 -10.28 -23.07
N TYR A 65 23.20 -9.40 -22.08
CA TYR A 65 22.47 -8.12 -22.13
C TYR A 65 22.99 -7.17 -23.21
N PHE A 66 24.22 -7.38 -23.68
CA PHE A 66 24.83 -6.64 -24.78
C PHE A 66 24.72 -7.39 -26.13
N ASN A 67 23.84 -8.41 -26.20
CA ASN A 67 23.69 -9.30 -27.35
C ASN A 67 24.97 -10.07 -27.71
N ILE A 68 25.84 -10.32 -26.72
CA ILE A 68 27.07 -11.08 -26.89
C ILE A 68 26.87 -12.47 -26.27
N LYS A 69 26.80 -13.49 -27.11
CA LYS A 69 26.73 -14.89 -26.66
C LYS A 69 28.15 -15.41 -26.47
N THR A 70 28.54 -15.69 -25.24
CA THR A 70 29.86 -16.27 -24.94
C THR A 70 29.76 -17.48 -24.02
N THR A 71 30.80 -18.31 -24.04
CA THR A 71 31.06 -19.31 -23.01
C THR A 71 32.23 -18.86 -22.14
N THR A 72 32.15 -19.09 -20.84
CA THR A 72 33.23 -18.82 -19.88
C THR A 72 33.96 -20.10 -19.46
N TYR A 73 33.78 -21.17 -20.24
CA TYR A 73 34.39 -22.48 -19.98
C TYR A 73 35.91 -22.35 -19.88
N ASN A 74 36.51 -22.81 -18.79
CA ASN A 74 37.96 -22.79 -18.53
C ASN A 74 38.65 -21.42 -18.43
N LEU A 75 37.96 -20.39 -17.92
CA LEU A 75 38.56 -19.10 -17.55
C LEU A 75 39.47 -19.20 -16.30
N GLN A 76 40.45 -20.11 -16.30
CA GLN A 76 41.36 -20.34 -15.16
C GLN A 76 42.32 -19.17 -14.96
N LYS A 77 42.88 -18.66 -16.06
CA LYS A 77 43.76 -17.48 -16.10
C LYS A 77 43.05 -16.29 -16.75
N PRO A 78 43.48 -15.05 -16.45
CA PRO A 78 42.92 -13.86 -17.09
C PRO A 78 43.15 -13.89 -18.61
N SER A 79 42.05 -13.83 -19.35
CA SER A 79 42.05 -14.08 -20.80
C SER A 79 41.16 -13.11 -21.55
N TYR A 80 41.38 -13.02 -22.85
CA TYR A 80 40.56 -12.25 -23.79
C TYR A 80 40.08 -13.09 -24.97
N ASN A 81 39.10 -12.55 -25.71
CA ASN A 81 38.57 -13.19 -26.92
C ASN A 81 39.41 -12.81 -28.16
N PRO A 82 39.79 -13.77 -29.01
CA PRO A 82 40.38 -13.49 -30.32
C PRO A 82 39.49 -12.58 -31.18
N TYR A 83 40.08 -11.92 -32.17
CA TYR A 83 39.34 -11.04 -33.08
C TYR A 83 38.15 -11.75 -33.74
N GLY A 84 36.94 -11.21 -33.52
CA GLY A 84 35.70 -11.78 -34.05
C GLY A 84 35.22 -13.06 -33.33
N SER A 85 35.97 -13.56 -32.35
CA SER A 85 35.57 -14.72 -31.56
C SER A 85 34.58 -14.34 -30.46
N THR A 86 33.72 -15.29 -30.12
CA THR A 86 32.71 -15.18 -29.09
C THR A 86 33.07 -15.94 -27.81
N PHE A 87 34.30 -16.40 -27.64
CA PHE A 87 34.76 -17.09 -26.43
C PHE A 87 36.14 -16.59 -26.00
N PHE A 88 36.45 -16.75 -24.72
CA PHE A 88 37.75 -16.40 -24.15
C PHE A 88 38.75 -17.55 -24.35
N SER A 89 39.87 -17.31 -25.02
CA SER A 89 40.87 -18.35 -25.27
C SER A 89 42.31 -17.92 -25.10
N THR A 90 42.56 -16.60 -25.08
CA THR A 90 43.93 -16.08 -25.20
C THR A 90 44.34 -15.42 -23.91
N LYS A 91 45.45 -15.84 -23.33
CA LYS A 91 45.91 -15.39 -22.01
C LYS A 91 46.61 -14.04 -22.11
N LEU A 92 46.33 -13.15 -21.15
CA LEU A 92 46.98 -11.85 -21.06
C LEU A 92 48.37 -11.98 -20.42
N LYS A 93 49.34 -11.22 -20.94
CA LYS A 93 50.64 -11.02 -20.29
C LYS A 93 50.47 -10.18 -19.04
N ASN A 94 51.04 -10.64 -17.92
CA ASN A 94 51.11 -9.91 -16.65
C ASN A 94 49.79 -9.21 -16.27
N PRO A 95 48.67 -9.96 -16.17
CA PRO A 95 47.37 -9.35 -15.93
C PRO A 95 47.35 -8.63 -14.57
N PRO A 96 46.75 -7.43 -14.49
CA PRO A 96 46.56 -6.74 -13.22
C PRO A 96 45.84 -7.62 -12.19
N LYS A 97 46.18 -7.45 -10.91
CA LYS A 97 45.54 -8.19 -9.81
C LYS A 97 44.02 -8.00 -9.84
N GLY A 98 43.28 -9.08 -9.63
CA GLY A 98 41.82 -9.12 -9.71
C GLY A 98 41.24 -9.10 -11.12
N LEU A 99 42.03 -9.03 -12.20
CA LEU A 99 41.49 -9.13 -13.56
C LEU A 99 41.03 -10.56 -13.84
N LEU A 100 39.81 -10.72 -14.33
CA LEU A 100 39.24 -12.03 -14.65
C LEU A 100 39.21 -12.29 -16.16
N ALA A 101 38.68 -11.36 -16.94
CA ALA A 101 38.56 -11.52 -18.39
C ALA A 101 38.42 -10.17 -19.09
N VAL A 102 38.71 -10.12 -20.39
CA VAL A 102 38.46 -8.95 -21.22
C VAL A 102 37.76 -9.37 -22.51
N TYR A 103 36.58 -8.81 -22.77
CA TYR A 103 35.89 -9.01 -24.03
C TYR A 103 36.04 -7.77 -24.91
N PHE A 104 36.71 -7.93 -26.05
CA PHE A 104 36.82 -6.93 -27.10
C PHE A 104 35.73 -7.18 -28.15
N LYS A 105 34.77 -6.26 -28.23
CA LYS A 105 33.81 -6.22 -29.32
C LYS A 105 34.50 -5.67 -30.56
N HIS A 106 34.65 -6.51 -31.58
CA HIS A 106 35.36 -6.14 -32.79
C HIS A 106 34.67 -5.00 -33.55
N ARG A 107 35.47 -4.17 -34.22
CA ARG A 107 35.04 -3.12 -35.12
C ARG A 107 35.40 -3.50 -36.56
N SER A 108 34.39 -3.69 -37.40
CA SER A 108 34.60 -3.83 -38.83
C SER A 108 35.24 -2.55 -39.38
N ASN A 109 36.41 -2.68 -40.01
CA ASN A 109 37.18 -1.57 -40.54
C ASN A 109 37.65 -1.87 -41.97
N PRO A 110 37.81 -0.85 -42.84
CA PRO A 110 38.18 -1.04 -44.24
C PRO A 110 39.63 -1.50 -44.43
N PHE A 111 40.47 -1.34 -43.40
CA PHE A 111 41.89 -1.66 -43.42
C PHE A 111 42.18 -3.13 -43.09
N LYS A 112 41.16 -3.92 -42.72
CA LYS A 112 41.26 -5.32 -42.26
C LYS A 112 42.19 -5.49 -41.06
N GLU A 113 42.42 -4.42 -40.31
CA GLU A 113 43.24 -4.42 -39.10
C GLU A 113 42.56 -5.24 -38.00
N LYS A 114 43.36 -6.00 -37.26
CA LYS A 114 42.93 -6.85 -36.14
C LYS A 114 43.86 -6.63 -34.97
N TYR A 115 43.34 -6.81 -33.75
CA TYR A 115 44.21 -6.91 -32.58
C TYR A 115 44.86 -8.30 -32.51
N PRO A 116 46.08 -8.41 -31.95
CA PRO A 116 46.87 -9.64 -31.96
C PRO A 116 46.30 -10.70 -31.00
N ASN A 117 46.68 -11.96 -31.22
CA ASN A 117 46.05 -13.11 -30.57
C ASN A 117 47.07 -14.18 -30.14
N GLU A 118 48.06 -13.77 -29.35
CA GLU A 118 49.10 -14.66 -28.83
C GLU A 118 49.06 -14.71 -27.30
N ASN A 119 49.19 -15.93 -26.77
CA ASN A 119 49.14 -16.18 -25.32
C ASN A 119 50.34 -15.54 -24.62
N ASP A 120 50.07 -14.86 -23.51
CA ASP A 120 51.09 -14.33 -22.60
C ASP A 120 52.06 -13.30 -23.25
N GLU A 121 51.73 -12.77 -24.44
CA GLU A 121 52.54 -11.81 -25.18
C GLU A 121 52.09 -10.35 -24.99
N TYR A 122 50.78 -10.11 -24.96
CA TYR A 122 50.19 -8.78 -24.93
C TYR A 122 49.56 -8.45 -23.57
N THR A 123 49.86 -7.26 -23.05
CA THR A 123 49.18 -6.71 -21.87
C THR A 123 47.81 -6.13 -22.26
N LEU A 124 46.97 -5.81 -21.27
CA LEU A 124 45.73 -5.09 -21.54
C LEU A 124 46.02 -3.74 -22.22
N GLU A 125 47.00 -3.00 -21.72
CA GLU A 125 47.42 -1.70 -22.22
C GLU A 125 47.93 -1.76 -23.67
N ASP A 126 48.56 -2.86 -24.07
CA ASP A 126 48.97 -3.07 -25.46
C ASP A 126 47.78 -3.27 -26.39
N LEU A 127 46.80 -4.07 -25.97
CA LEU A 127 45.59 -4.34 -26.75
C LEU A 127 44.69 -3.10 -26.87
N LEU A 128 44.67 -2.22 -25.85
CA LEU A 128 43.91 -0.97 -25.88
C LEU A 128 44.35 -0.01 -27.00
N LYS A 129 45.58 -0.14 -27.52
CA LYS A 129 46.10 0.69 -28.62
C LYS A 129 45.42 0.38 -29.97
N TYR A 130 44.73 -0.75 -30.09
CA TYR A 130 44.07 -1.20 -31.33
C TYR A 130 42.65 -0.64 -31.49
N GLU A 131 42.45 0.65 -31.24
CA GLU A 131 41.12 1.30 -31.33
C GLU A 131 40.46 1.15 -32.71
N ILE A 132 41.27 1.00 -33.77
CA ILE A 132 40.79 0.75 -35.13
C ILE A 132 40.04 -0.57 -35.28
N ALA A 133 40.41 -1.57 -34.49
CA ALA A 133 39.86 -2.92 -34.54
C ALA A 133 38.84 -3.19 -33.42
N ILE A 134 38.69 -2.26 -32.46
CA ILE A 134 37.88 -2.45 -31.25
C ILE A 134 36.80 -1.37 -31.18
N GLN A 135 35.55 -1.81 -31.01
CA GLN A 135 34.40 -0.92 -30.86
C GLN A 135 34.15 -0.61 -29.38
N GLU A 136 34.12 -1.66 -28.55
CA GLU A 136 33.72 -1.60 -27.15
C GLU A 136 34.48 -2.69 -26.37
N ILE A 137 34.81 -2.39 -25.11
CA ILE A 137 35.63 -3.25 -24.25
C ILE A 137 34.88 -3.50 -22.95
N PHE A 138 34.77 -4.77 -22.58
CA PHE A 138 34.22 -5.20 -21.31
C PHE A 138 35.34 -5.84 -20.49
N VAL A 139 35.78 -5.14 -19.45
CA VAL A 139 36.85 -5.58 -18.56
C VAL A 139 36.21 -6.11 -17.28
N PHE A 140 36.35 -7.41 -17.02
CA PHE A 140 35.74 -8.08 -15.88
C PHE A 140 36.73 -8.23 -14.73
N TRP A 141 36.36 -7.74 -13.57
CA TRP A 141 37.16 -7.74 -12.35
C TRP A 141 36.52 -8.60 -11.27
N ASP A 142 37.34 -9.25 -10.45
CA ASP A 142 36.90 -9.88 -9.22
C ASP A 142 36.51 -8.79 -8.21
N ALA A 143 35.24 -8.78 -7.81
CA ALA A 143 34.70 -7.83 -6.87
C ALA A 143 35.37 -7.88 -5.48
N LYS A 144 35.95 -9.04 -5.09
CA LYS A 144 36.66 -9.22 -3.82
C LYS A 144 38.08 -8.65 -3.86
N GLU A 145 38.76 -8.77 -4.99
CA GLU A 145 40.14 -8.26 -5.14
C GLU A 145 40.19 -6.80 -5.58
N LYS A 146 39.19 -6.34 -6.34
CA LYS A 146 39.10 -4.96 -6.83
C LYS A 146 37.75 -4.35 -6.43
N PRO A 147 37.66 -3.75 -5.23
CA PRO A 147 36.44 -3.10 -4.78
C PRO A 147 36.12 -1.87 -5.64
N GLN A 148 34.90 -1.37 -5.49
CA GLN A 148 34.47 -0.20 -6.23
C GLN A 148 35.28 1.06 -5.90
N THR A 149 35.79 1.75 -6.91
CA THR A 149 36.48 3.04 -6.72
C THR A 149 35.48 4.17 -6.43
N ILE A 150 34.37 4.24 -7.17
CA ILE A 150 33.32 5.26 -7.00
C ILE A 150 32.14 4.66 -6.25
N LYS A 151 32.01 4.96 -4.96
CA LYS A 151 30.88 4.46 -4.16
C LYS A 151 29.57 5.13 -4.62
N PRO A 152 28.51 4.36 -4.87
CA PRO A 152 27.20 4.94 -5.15
C PRO A 152 26.62 5.59 -3.90
N GLN A 153 25.74 6.57 -4.07
CA GLN A 153 24.90 7.07 -3.00
C GLN A 153 23.79 6.04 -2.72
N ILE A 154 23.67 5.62 -1.45
CA ILE A 154 22.62 4.69 -1.03
C ILE A 154 21.52 5.52 -0.35
N CYS A 155 20.32 5.47 -0.91
CA CYS A 155 19.14 6.20 -0.46
C CYS A 155 18.16 5.21 0.17
N LEU A 156 17.95 5.31 1.49
CA LEU A 156 16.85 4.60 2.15
C LEU A 156 15.56 5.39 1.93
N VAL A 157 14.59 4.77 1.28
CA VAL A 157 13.28 5.36 0.98
C VAL A 157 12.22 4.69 1.86
N THR A 158 11.80 5.40 2.90
CA THR A 158 10.75 4.94 3.81
C THR A 158 9.40 5.53 3.39
N ASN A 159 8.48 4.66 2.97
CA ASN A 159 7.12 5.06 2.60
C ASN A 159 6.13 4.62 3.68
N ASN A 160 5.32 5.57 4.15
CA ASN A 160 4.16 5.26 4.98
C ASN A 160 2.98 4.97 4.05
N ILE A 161 2.39 3.77 4.16
CA ILE A 161 1.26 3.38 3.33
C ILE A 161 0.16 2.78 4.20
N PHE A 162 -1.09 2.87 3.77
CA PHE A 162 -2.18 2.14 4.38
C PHE A 162 -2.24 0.71 3.87
N ALA A 163 -2.69 -0.21 4.73
CA ALA A 163 -2.92 -1.60 4.36
C ALA A 163 -3.87 -1.69 3.15
N GLY A 164 -3.50 -2.50 2.16
CA GLY A 164 -4.22 -2.62 0.88
C GLY A 164 -3.69 -1.73 -0.24
N GLN A 165 -2.85 -0.71 0.04
CA GLN A 165 -2.12 -0.02 -1.02
C GLN A 165 -1.05 -0.94 -1.62
N LYS A 166 -0.94 -0.93 -2.95
CA LYS A 166 0.07 -1.73 -3.66
C LYS A 166 1.44 -1.07 -3.54
N LYS A 167 2.38 -1.75 -2.89
CA LYS A 167 3.75 -1.28 -2.68
C LYS A 167 4.47 -0.97 -4.00
N GLU A 168 4.21 -1.77 -5.04
CA GLU A 168 4.80 -1.66 -6.37
C GLU A 168 4.40 -0.36 -7.08
N GLU A 169 3.14 0.08 -6.91
CA GLU A 169 2.66 1.35 -7.45
C GLU A 169 3.32 2.53 -6.72
N VAL A 170 3.46 2.45 -5.40
CA VAL A 170 4.14 3.47 -4.59
C VAL A 170 5.62 3.61 -4.97
N ILE A 171 6.32 2.50 -5.21
CA ILE A 171 7.71 2.51 -5.71
C ILE A 171 7.78 3.22 -7.05
N ASN A 172 6.90 2.85 -8.00
CA ASN A 172 6.91 3.46 -9.33
C ASN A 172 6.62 4.97 -9.27
N ASN A 173 5.64 5.39 -8.45
CA ASN A 173 5.32 6.80 -8.28
C ASN A 173 6.53 7.57 -7.73
N TYR A 174 7.16 7.06 -6.66
CA TYR A 174 8.39 7.66 -6.12
C TYR A 174 9.48 7.78 -7.19
N LEU A 175 9.73 6.71 -7.96
CA LEU A 175 10.77 6.72 -9.00
C LEU A 175 10.45 7.71 -10.13
N MET A 176 9.18 7.89 -10.49
CA MET A 176 8.75 8.85 -11.52
C MET A 176 8.81 10.30 -11.01
N GLU A 177 8.28 10.57 -9.82
CA GLU A 177 8.27 11.90 -9.19
C GLU A 177 9.69 12.45 -8.99
N ASN A 178 10.64 11.57 -8.68
CA ASN A 178 12.05 11.93 -8.54
C ASN A 178 12.84 11.90 -9.87
N ASN A 179 12.15 11.77 -11.01
CA ASN A 179 12.75 11.70 -12.35
C ASN A 179 13.82 10.60 -12.54
N ILE A 180 13.72 9.52 -11.76
CA ILE A 180 14.63 8.36 -11.84
C ILE A 180 14.24 7.47 -13.03
N ILE A 181 12.93 7.31 -13.26
CA ILE A 181 12.38 6.60 -14.42
C ILE A 181 11.39 7.49 -15.16
N LYS A 182 11.30 7.31 -16.48
CA LYS A 182 10.37 8.07 -17.35
C LYS A 182 8.99 7.41 -17.50
N LYS A 183 8.90 6.12 -17.23
CA LYS A 183 7.68 5.31 -17.35
C LYS A 183 7.66 4.26 -16.25
N PRO A 184 6.47 3.81 -15.82
CA PRO A 184 6.36 2.73 -14.84
C PRO A 184 7.14 1.50 -15.28
N LYS A 185 7.76 0.86 -14.29
CA LYS A 185 8.53 -0.37 -14.43
C LYS A 185 7.79 -1.52 -13.75
N PHE A 186 8.02 -2.72 -14.24
CA PHE A 186 7.61 -3.91 -13.52
C PHE A 186 8.46 -4.02 -12.25
N ILE A 187 7.80 -4.03 -11.09
CA ILE A 187 8.43 -4.11 -9.77
C ILE A 187 7.89 -5.36 -9.08
N VAL A 188 8.76 -6.11 -8.43
CA VAL A 188 8.41 -7.28 -7.62
C VAL A 188 9.11 -7.12 -6.28
N LEU A 189 8.38 -7.32 -5.20
CA LEU A 189 8.92 -7.25 -3.85
C LEU A 189 9.90 -8.40 -3.61
N GLY A 190 10.92 -8.18 -2.78
CA GLY A 190 12.00 -9.12 -2.56
C GLY A 190 12.96 -9.25 -3.75
N CYS A 191 12.90 -8.33 -4.72
CA CYS A 191 13.74 -8.35 -5.92
C CYS A 191 14.47 -7.02 -6.14
N TYR A 192 15.51 -7.10 -6.97
CA TYR A 192 16.25 -5.96 -7.51
C TYR A 192 16.26 -5.96 -9.04
N ASN A 193 16.46 -4.80 -9.65
CA ASN A 193 16.69 -4.70 -11.09
C ASN A 193 18.17 -4.96 -11.41
N PRO A 194 18.55 -5.96 -12.23
CA PRO A 194 19.93 -6.20 -12.62
C PRO A 194 20.48 -5.13 -13.56
N HIS A 195 19.61 -4.44 -14.29
CA HIS A 195 19.91 -3.30 -15.14
C HIS A 195 18.65 -2.42 -15.31
N PRO A 196 18.73 -1.08 -15.32
CA PRO A 196 17.54 -0.20 -15.37
C PRO A 196 16.72 -0.29 -16.67
N PHE A 197 17.37 -0.63 -17.79
CA PHE A 197 16.69 -0.67 -19.10
C PHE A 197 16.12 -2.03 -19.48
N VAL A 198 16.36 -3.07 -18.67
CA VAL A 198 15.84 -4.41 -18.92
C VAL A 198 14.72 -4.68 -17.94
N ASP A 199 13.56 -5.14 -18.43
CA ASP A 199 12.41 -5.49 -17.60
C ASP A 199 12.57 -6.91 -17.00
N LEU A 200 13.77 -7.18 -16.48
CA LEU A 200 14.12 -8.39 -15.75
C LEU A 200 14.28 -8.02 -14.28
N LEU A 201 13.86 -8.92 -13.40
CA LEU A 201 14.01 -8.77 -11.96
C LEU A 201 14.69 -10.01 -11.40
N MET A 202 15.57 -9.80 -10.42
CA MET A 202 16.31 -10.86 -9.75
C MET A 202 15.96 -10.87 -8.26
N PRO A 203 15.74 -12.04 -7.66
CA PRO A 203 15.45 -12.14 -6.24
C PRO A 203 16.64 -11.68 -5.38
N PHE A 204 16.34 -11.20 -4.18
CA PHE A 204 17.37 -10.85 -3.21
C PHE A 204 18.22 -12.06 -2.79
N PRO A 205 19.51 -11.82 -2.46
CA PRO A 205 20.34 -12.81 -1.79
C PRO A 205 19.75 -13.22 -0.43
N SER A 206 19.89 -14.50 -0.07
CA SER A 206 19.13 -15.09 1.05
C SER A 206 19.71 -14.87 2.45
N LYS A 207 20.96 -14.41 2.58
CA LYS A 207 21.53 -14.11 3.91
C LYS A 207 20.95 -12.78 4.41
N THR A 208 20.37 -12.86 5.61
CA THR A 208 19.79 -11.74 6.33
C THR A 208 20.82 -10.64 6.54
N TYR A 209 20.47 -9.45 6.08
CA TYR A 209 21.17 -8.20 6.27
C TYR A 209 21.24 -7.87 7.77
N ASN A 210 22.41 -7.99 8.38
CA ASN A 210 22.57 -7.82 9.84
C ASN A 210 23.51 -6.69 10.25
N GLN A 211 24.17 -5.98 9.32
CA GLN A 211 25.21 -5.00 9.72
C GLN A 211 24.96 -3.53 9.35
N ILE A 212 24.12 -3.19 8.36
CA ILE A 212 24.06 -1.79 7.88
C ILE A 212 22.75 -1.05 8.22
N LEU A 213 21.59 -1.72 8.38
CA LEU A 213 20.33 -1.06 8.78
C LEU A 213 19.68 -1.86 9.91
N GLN A 214 19.74 -1.28 11.10
CA GLN A 214 19.17 -1.74 12.37
C GLN A 214 17.72 -2.29 12.21
N ASN A 215 17.57 -3.60 11.94
CA ASN A 215 16.28 -4.29 11.83
C ASN A 215 15.28 -3.76 10.77
N VAL A 216 15.73 -3.05 9.74
CA VAL A 216 14.83 -2.52 8.69
C VAL A 216 14.61 -3.57 7.59
N LYS A 217 13.36 -4.00 7.40
CA LYS A 217 12.98 -4.88 6.29
C LYS A 217 12.99 -4.10 4.97
N ILE A 218 13.88 -4.48 4.06
CA ILE A 218 13.90 -3.97 2.68
C ILE A 218 12.91 -4.78 1.84
N ASP A 219 11.99 -4.07 1.18
CA ASP A 219 10.96 -4.66 0.34
C ASP A 219 11.36 -4.66 -1.15
N ALA A 220 12.15 -3.69 -1.63
CA ALA A 220 12.64 -3.64 -3.02
C ALA A 220 13.95 -2.85 -3.11
N ILE A 221 14.80 -3.15 -4.10
CA ILE A 221 16.01 -2.39 -4.40
C ILE A 221 16.01 -1.93 -5.86
N TYR A 222 16.23 -0.64 -6.09
CA TYR A 222 16.33 -0.08 -7.42
C TYR A 222 17.68 0.61 -7.63
N PHE A 223 18.37 0.27 -8.70
CA PHE A 223 19.61 0.90 -9.13
C PHE A 223 19.33 1.76 -10.38
N ASP A 224 19.80 3.01 -10.38
CA ASP A 224 19.56 3.96 -11.48
C ASP A 224 20.41 3.72 -12.74
N GLY A 225 21.46 2.92 -12.62
CA GLY A 225 22.46 2.70 -13.65
C GLY A 225 23.17 1.37 -13.48
N GLY A 226 24.13 1.07 -14.37
CA GLY A 226 25.03 -0.07 -14.23
C GLY A 226 24.39 -1.46 -14.40
N PHE A 227 25.23 -2.49 -14.34
CA PHE A 227 24.86 -3.90 -14.52
C PHE A 227 25.31 -4.75 -13.33
N ARG A 228 24.42 -5.57 -12.79
CA ARG A 228 24.80 -6.60 -11.79
C ARG A 228 24.14 -7.93 -12.09
N HIS A 229 24.82 -8.99 -11.69
CA HIS A 229 24.28 -10.33 -11.71
C HIS A 229 24.86 -11.10 -10.52
N LEU A 230 23.98 -11.71 -9.74
CA LEU A 230 24.33 -12.72 -8.76
C LEU A 230 23.76 -14.06 -9.27
N PRO A 231 24.60 -15.09 -9.49
CA PRO A 231 24.13 -16.37 -10.01
C PRO A 231 23.09 -17.02 -9.09
N LEU A 232 21.96 -17.46 -9.67
CA LEU A 232 20.85 -18.03 -8.90
C LEU A 232 21.26 -19.27 -8.08
N LYS A 233 22.15 -20.11 -8.64
CA LYS A 233 22.63 -21.34 -7.99
C LYS A 233 23.35 -21.05 -6.67
N THR A 234 24.06 -19.93 -6.58
CA THR A 234 24.85 -19.52 -5.42
C THR A 234 24.23 -18.32 -4.69
N LEU A 235 23.00 -17.91 -5.05
CA LEU A 235 22.34 -16.74 -4.49
C LEU A 235 22.22 -16.78 -2.95
N LYS A 236 22.10 -17.99 -2.37
CA LYS A 236 22.05 -18.20 -0.93
C LYS A 236 23.36 -17.89 -0.20
N SER A 237 24.51 -17.88 -0.88
CA SER A 237 25.80 -17.63 -0.25
C SER A 237 26.12 -16.14 -0.11
N TYR A 238 25.46 -15.28 -0.90
CA TYR A 238 25.66 -13.83 -0.93
C TYR A 238 24.76 -13.10 0.08
N THR A 239 25.12 -11.85 0.37
CA THR A 239 24.32 -10.91 1.17
C THR A 239 23.85 -9.71 0.34
N ILE A 240 22.97 -8.86 0.89
CA ILE A 240 22.59 -7.61 0.23
C ILE A 240 23.80 -6.67 0.11
N GLU A 241 24.73 -6.66 1.06
CA GLU A 241 25.97 -5.90 0.97
C GLU A 241 26.81 -6.30 -0.25
N ASP A 242 26.89 -7.60 -0.54
CA ASP A 242 27.53 -8.10 -1.76
C ASP A 242 26.83 -7.52 -3.01
N LEU A 243 25.49 -7.53 -3.04
CA LEU A 243 24.72 -6.94 -4.13
C LEU A 243 25.00 -5.43 -4.29
N LEU A 244 25.05 -4.68 -3.19
CA LEU A 244 25.33 -3.23 -3.21
C LEU A 244 26.76 -2.91 -3.68
N ALA A 245 27.72 -3.81 -3.41
CA ALA A 245 29.08 -3.68 -3.91
C ALA A 245 29.17 -3.80 -5.45
N LEU A 246 28.19 -4.45 -6.09
CA LEU A 246 28.10 -4.62 -7.55
C LEU A 246 27.35 -3.47 -8.24
N SER A 247 27.49 -2.23 -7.78
CA SER A 247 26.72 -1.13 -8.40
C SER A 247 27.13 -0.85 -9.86
N ASN A 248 28.38 -1.17 -10.24
CA ASN A 248 28.85 -1.27 -11.63
C ASN A 248 28.40 -0.12 -12.56
N GLY A 249 28.45 1.12 -12.04
CA GLY A 249 28.08 2.34 -12.78
C GLY A 249 26.75 2.96 -12.36
N ALA A 250 26.02 2.38 -11.40
CA ALA A 250 24.94 3.09 -10.72
C ALA A 250 25.51 4.26 -9.92
N LYS A 251 24.84 5.42 -9.98
CA LYS A 251 25.18 6.59 -9.15
C LYS A 251 24.39 6.54 -7.85
N ASN A 252 23.13 6.14 -7.93
CA ASN A 252 22.22 6.02 -6.80
C ASN A 252 21.62 4.61 -6.70
N ILE A 253 21.49 4.13 -5.46
CA ILE A 253 20.80 2.89 -5.12
C ILE A 253 19.69 3.22 -4.14
N TYR A 254 18.45 2.90 -4.50
CA TYR A 254 17.26 3.14 -3.70
C TYR A 254 16.84 1.86 -3.00
N LEU A 255 16.85 1.89 -1.67
CA LEU A 255 16.38 0.81 -0.81
C LEU A 255 14.97 1.17 -0.32
N PHE A 256 13.95 0.47 -0.79
CA PHE A 256 12.56 0.75 -0.41
C PHE A 256 12.17 -0.06 0.82
N THR A 257 11.59 0.63 1.80
CA THR A 257 10.98 0.03 2.99
C THR A 257 9.62 0.67 3.25
N PHE A 258 8.70 -0.11 3.81
CA PHE A 258 7.32 0.32 4.02
C PHE A 258 6.90 0.20 5.48
N ASN A 259 6.37 1.30 5.99
CA ASN A 259 5.61 1.30 7.23
C ASN A 259 4.12 1.20 6.89
N VAL A 260 3.55 0.01 7.08
CA VAL A 260 2.15 -0.27 6.73
C VAL A 260 1.24 0.05 7.91
N GLN A 261 0.47 1.12 7.79
CA GLN A 261 -0.54 1.53 8.76
C GLN A 261 -1.86 0.80 8.50
N LYS A 262 -2.51 0.30 9.55
CA LYS A 262 -3.86 -0.25 9.43
C LYS A 262 -4.86 0.87 9.15
N ILE A 263 -5.87 0.57 8.32
CA ILE A 263 -6.98 1.49 8.03
C ILE A 263 -7.84 1.63 9.30
N LYS A 264 -8.36 2.82 9.59
CA LYS A 264 -9.36 3.02 10.64
C LYS A 264 -10.76 3.10 10.03
N LYS A 265 -11.69 2.27 10.51
CA LYS A 265 -13.09 2.29 10.10
C LYS A 265 -14.00 2.47 11.31
N VAL A 266 -14.87 3.47 11.24
CA VAL A 266 -15.96 3.67 12.21
C VAL A 266 -17.25 3.19 11.57
N ILE A 267 -17.99 2.36 12.28
CA ILE A 267 -19.27 1.80 11.85
C ILE A 267 -20.32 2.15 12.89
N GLU A 268 -21.26 3.00 12.50
CA GLU A 268 -22.43 3.35 13.31
C GLU A 268 -23.55 2.37 12.99
N LEU A 269 -23.97 1.62 13.99
CA LEU A 269 -25.06 0.65 13.88
C LEU A 269 -26.42 1.33 14.11
N PRO A 270 -27.50 0.77 13.53
CA PRO A 270 -28.86 1.23 13.83
C PRO A 270 -29.18 1.23 15.33
N GLU A 271 -30.19 2.01 15.70
CA GLU A 271 -30.72 2.04 17.07
C GLU A 271 -31.17 0.63 17.51
N SER A 272 -30.86 0.27 18.76
CA SER A 272 -31.22 -1.03 19.32
C SER A 272 -31.57 -0.91 20.79
N SER A 273 -32.59 -1.65 21.23
CA SER A 273 -32.88 -1.82 22.67
C SER A 273 -31.77 -2.60 23.40
N ASP A 274 -30.99 -3.39 22.66
CA ASP A 274 -29.81 -4.08 23.15
C ASP A 274 -28.60 -3.80 22.22
N PRO A 275 -27.87 -2.70 22.45
CA PRO A 275 -26.67 -2.35 21.69
C PRO A 275 -25.57 -3.42 21.70
N TYR A 276 -25.42 -4.17 22.80
CA TYR A 276 -24.40 -5.23 22.90
C TYR A 276 -24.69 -6.36 21.93
N THR A 277 -25.95 -6.81 21.91
CA THR A 277 -26.37 -7.87 20.98
C THR A 277 -26.35 -7.38 19.53
N ALA A 278 -26.68 -6.12 19.27
CA ALA A 278 -26.55 -5.53 17.93
C ALA A 278 -25.10 -5.56 17.42
N ILE A 279 -24.13 -5.15 18.25
CA ILE A 279 -22.70 -5.20 17.91
C ILE A 279 -22.25 -6.65 17.65
N ARG A 280 -22.64 -7.60 18.51
CA ARG A 280 -22.29 -9.02 18.34
C ARG A 280 -22.89 -9.62 17.07
N ASN A 281 -24.16 -9.34 16.78
CA ASN A 281 -24.82 -9.81 15.57
C ASN A 281 -24.17 -9.24 14.32
N TRP A 282 -23.86 -7.94 14.31
CA TRP A 282 -23.16 -7.32 13.19
C TRP A 282 -21.79 -7.97 12.94
N LYS A 283 -21.00 -8.25 14.00
CA LYS A 283 -19.73 -8.98 13.85
C LYS A 283 -19.95 -10.37 13.25
N ARG A 284 -21.00 -11.09 13.66
CA ARG A 284 -21.33 -12.42 13.12
C ARG A 284 -21.71 -12.36 11.65
N GLU A 285 -22.59 -11.45 11.28
CA GLU A 285 -23.07 -11.25 9.91
C GLU A 285 -21.93 -10.84 8.96
N ASN A 286 -20.90 -10.15 9.47
CA ASN A 286 -19.73 -9.72 8.71
C ASN A 286 -18.50 -10.63 8.87
N ASN A 287 -18.66 -11.83 9.42
CA ASN A 287 -17.60 -12.82 9.61
C ASN A 287 -16.41 -12.34 10.47
N PHE A 288 -16.64 -11.44 11.41
CA PHE A 288 -15.62 -10.89 12.31
C PHE A 288 -15.55 -11.56 13.69
N ILE A 289 -16.17 -12.73 13.87
CA ILE A 289 -16.28 -13.43 15.17
C ILE A 289 -14.91 -13.85 15.71
N PHE A 290 -14.01 -14.28 14.83
CA PHE A 290 -12.71 -14.85 15.22
C PHE A 290 -11.60 -13.81 15.40
N TYR A 291 -11.87 -12.54 15.11
CA TYR A 291 -10.84 -11.51 15.28
C TYR A 291 -10.74 -11.09 16.76
N PRO A 292 -9.52 -11.08 17.31
CA PRO A 292 -9.30 -10.76 18.71
C PRO A 292 -9.77 -9.33 18.96
N PRO A 293 -10.62 -9.13 19.98
CA PRO A 293 -11.02 -7.79 20.33
C PRO A 293 -9.88 -7.10 21.10
N LEU A 294 -9.77 -5.78 20.97
CA LEU A 294 -8.75 -5.01 21.72
C LEU A 294 -9.17 -4.79 23.18
N ILE A 295 -10.47 -4.92 23.45
CA ILE A 295 -11.10 -4.95 24.76
C ILE A 295 -11.82 -6.29 24.90
N GLU A 296 -11.76 -6.95 26.06
CA GLU A 296 -12.34 -8.30 26.20
C GLU A 296 -13.82 -8.33 25.79
N GLU A 297 -14.27 -9.42 25.18
CA GLU A 297 -15.66 -9.56 24.76
C GLU A 297 -16.57 -9.61 26.00
N GLY A 298 -17.38 -8.56 26.20
CA GLY A 298 -18.10 -8.33 27.45
C GLY A 298 -17.69 -7.02 28.15
N ASN A 299 -16.45 -6.59 27.94
CA ASN A 299 -15.91 -5.31 28.40
C ASN A 299 -16.02 -4.30 27.26
N TYR A 300 -17.21 -3.75 27.06
CA TYR A 300 -17.47 -2.70 26.08
C TYR A 300 -17.23 -1.33 26.70
N ASP A 301 -16.80 -0.37 25.88
CA ASP A 301 -16.79 1.02 26.30
C ASP A 301 -18.23 1.53 26.30
N GLU A 302 -18.73 1.90 27.47
CA GLU A 302 -20.10 2.35 27.68
C GLU A 302 -20.13 3.80 28.17
N THR A 303 -21.01 4.59 27.59
CA THR A 303 -21.38 5.91 28.10
C THR A 303 -22.86 5.93 28.42
N ILE A 304 -23.18 6.13 29.70
CA ILE A 304 -24.56 6.28 30.18
C ILE A 304 -24.92 7.77 30.21
N LYS A 305 -26.10 8.11 29.70
CA LYS A 305 -26.67 9.47 29.78
C LYS A 305 -28.05 9.41 30.41
N GLU A 306 -28.27 10.26 31.41
CA GLU A 306 -29.59 10.47 32.00
C GLU A 306 -30.35 11.51 31.18
N LEU A 307 -31.57 11.17 30.79
CA LEU A 307 -32.50 12.03 30.09
C LEU A 307 -33.82 12.07 30.85
N GLU A 308 -34.63 13.09 30.60
CA GLU A 308 -35.97 13.18 31.18
C GLU A 308 -36.98 13.68 30.15
N ILE A 309 -38.22 13.21 30.28
CA ILE A 309 -39.38 13.82 29.63
C ILE A 309 -40.20 14.53 30.70
N SER A 310 -40.59 15.76 30.40
CA SER A 310 -41.44 16.59 31.25
C SER A 310 -42.89 16.52 30.81
N LEU A 311 -43.80 16.23 31.73
CA LEU A 311 -45.24 16.31 31.54
C LEU A 311 -45.79 17.48 32.35
N GLU A 312 -46.56 18.36 31.70
CA GLU A 312 -47.09 19.57 32.32
C GLU A 312 -48.63 19.55 32.36
N ILE A 313 -49.17 19.88 33.53
CA ILE A 313 -50.60 20.00 33.80
C ILE A 313 -50.84 21.45 34.20
N THR A 314 -51.68 22.17 33.45
CA THR A 314 -51.86 23.62 33.64
C THR A 314 -53.15 24.01 34.36
N SER A 315 -54.07 23.07 34.56
CA SER A 315 -55.37 23.29 35.19
C SER A 315 -55.78 22.08 36.02
N PRO A 316 -56.36 22.26 37.22
CA PRO A 316 -56.72 23.53 37.86
C PRO A 316 -55.56 24.25 38.56
N LEU A 317 -54.49 23.54 38.90
CA LEU A 317 -53.25 24.09 39.45
C LEU A 317 -52.07 23.52 38.66
N TYR A 318 -51.06 24.34 38.41
CA TYR A 318 -49.86 23.92 37.69
C TYR A 318 -49.14 22.78 38.42
N LYS A 319 -48.84 21.70 37.70
CA LYS A 319 -47.97 20.61 38.17
C LYS A 319 -47.11 20.09 37.02
N LYS A 320 -45.81 19.95 37.30
CA LYS A 320 -44.83 19.33 36.42
C LYS A 320 -44.45 17.96 36.96
N ILE A 321 -44.45 16.95 36.10
CA ILE A 321 -44.03 15.59 36.42
C ILE A 321 -42.88 15.22 35.48
N ASN A 322 -41.72 14.91 36.04
CA ASN A 322 -40.55 14.48 35.27
C ASN A 322 -40.47 12.96 35.27
N ILE A 323 -40.22 12.38 34.09
CA ILE A 323 -39.99 10.94 33.92
C ILE A 323 -38.52 10.78 33.51
N PRO A 324 -37.61 10.51 34.48
CA PRO A 324 -36.21 10.26 34.17
C PRO A 324 -36.02 8.84 33.60
N PHE A 325 -35.10 8.72 32.64
CA PHE A 325 -34.66 7.45 32.06
C PHE A 325 -33.19 7.49 31.65
N LYS A 326 -32.52 6.34 31.70
CA LYS A 326 -31.11 6.19 31.33
C LYS A 326 -30.99 5.70 29.90
N THR A 327 -30.05 6.24 29.14
CA THR A 327 -29.68 5.77 27.80
C THR A 327 -28.21 5.37 27.79
N LYS A 328 -27.84 4.46 26.88
CA LYS A 328 -26.47 3.99 26.70
C LYS A 328 -26.00 4.14 25.27
N ILE A 329 -24.74 4.51 25.14
CA ILE A 329 -23.94 4.41 23.92
C ILE A 329 -22.87 3.36 24.21
N VAL A 330 -22.85 2.31 23.41
CA VAL A 330 -21.91 1.19 23.54
C VAL A 330 -21.00 1.21 22.33
N SER A 331 -19.69 1.13 22.57
CA SER A 331 -18.70 0.96 21.53
C SER A 331 -17.81 -0.26 21.74
N HIS A 332 -17.35 -0.83 20.63
CA HIS A 332 -16.46 -1.98 20.63
C HIS A 332 -15.35 -1.81 19.61
N ILE A 333 -14.11 -2.09 20.03
CA ILE A 333 -12.91 -1.94 19.20
C ILE A 333 -12.28 -3.31 18.99
N PHE A 334 -11.99 -3.62 17.73
CA PHE A 334 -11.25 -4.82 17.36
C PHE A 334 -10.37 -4.56 16.14
N GLU A 335 -9.41 -5.44 15.92
CA GLU A 335 -8.50 -5.33 14.78
C GLU A 335 -8.47 -6.58 13.91
N THR A 336 -8.26 -6.34 12.63
CA THR A 336 -7.89 -7.34 11.63
C THR A 336 -6.43 -7.12 11.22
N ASP A 337 -5.92 -7.93 10.31
CA ASP A 337 -4.57 -7.75 9.75
C ASP A 337 -4.36 -6.34 9.18
N ASN A 338 -5.41 -5.79 8.56
CA ASN A 338 -5.32 -4.58 7.75
C ASN A 338 -6.12 -3.39 8.29
N THR A 339 -7.06 -3.60 9.23
CA THR A 339 -8.04 -2.59 9.63
C THR A 339 -8.33 -2.62 11.13
N PHE A 340 -8.35 -1.44 11.76
CA PHE A 340 -8.96 -1.17 13.05
C PHE A 340 -10.43 -0.80 12.87
N TYR A 341 -11.32 -1.51 13.56
CA TYR A 341 -12.75 -1.24 13.55
C TYR A 341 -13.19 -0.65 14.88
N LEU A 342 -13.99 0.42 14.82
CA LEU A 342 -14.77 0.96 15.93
C LEU A 342 -16.25 0.80 15.58
N LEU A 343 -16.94 -0.09 16.29
CA LEU A 343 -18.38 -0.25 16.21
C LEU A 343 -19.03 0.62 17.28
N VAL A 344 -20.09 1.35 16.93
CA VAL A 344 -20.86 2.19 17.86
C VAL A 344 -22.35 1.88 17.69
N CYS A 345 -23.04 1.62 18.79
CA CYS A 345 -24.50 1.44 18.82
C CYS A 345 -25.09 2.14 20.04
N ASN A 346 -26.30 2.67 19.93
CA ASN A 346 -26.96 3.35 21.03
C ASN A 346 -28.46 3.04 21.08
N ASP A 347 -29.05 3.22 22.25
CA ASP A 347 -30.48 3.00 22.50
C ASP A 347 -31.27 4.31 22.67
N ILE A 348 -30.62 5.47 22.44
CA ILE A 348 -31.19 6.79 22.73
C ILE A 348 -32.54 7.01 22.03
N PRO A 349 -32.65 6.88 20.69
CA PRO A 349 -33.91 7.18 20.03
C PRO A 349 -35.00 6.14 20.35
N PHE A 350 -34.62 4.88 20.58
CA PHE A 350 -35.54 3.84 21.04
C PHE A 350 -36.15 4.20 22.39
N LYS A 351 -35.32 4.60 23.36
CA LYS A 351 -35.79 4.97 24.70
C LYS A 351 -36.58 6.27 24.71
N ILE A 352 -36.23 7.26 23.88
CA ILE A 352 -37.04 8.48 23.71
C ILE A 352 -38.45 8.12 23.24
N LYS A 353 -38.59 7.34 22.16
CA LYS A 353 -39.91 6.91 21.63
C LYS A 353 -40.72 6.15 22.67
N LEU A 354 -40.06 5.27 23.45
CA LEU A 354 -40.71 4.51 24.50
C LEU A 354 -41.18 5.40 25.66
N ALA A 355 -40.37 6.38 26.06
CA ALA A 355 -40.69 7.32 27.11
C ALA A 355 -41.81 8.29 26.70
N GLU A 356 -41.86 8.73 25.45
CA GLU A 356 -42.96 9.53 24.89
C GLU A 356 -44.29 8.74 24.89
N LYS A 357 -44.25 7.47 24.48
CA LYS A 357 -45.42 6.57 24.51
C LYS A 357 -45.91 6.35 25.94
N TYR A 358 -44.98 6.10 26.87
CA TYR A 358 -45.30 5.98 28.30
C TYR A 358 -45.92 7.27 28.84
N GLY A 359 -45.30 8.43 28.56
CA GLY A 359 -45.81 9.74 28.97
C GLY A 359 -47.21 10.03 28.44
N THR A 360 -47.50 9.65 27.19
CA THR A 360 -48.84 9.76 26.60
C THR A 360 -49.88 8.92 27.37
N ASN A 361 -49.55 7.67 27.70
CA ASN A 361 -50.45 6.80 28.47
C ASN A 361 -50.64 7.29 29.90
N TYR A 362 -49.56 7.79 30.52
CA TYR A 362 -49.61 8.35 31.87
C TYR A 362 -50.46 9.62 31.91
N MET A 363 -50.34 10.51 30.92
CA MET A 363 -51.23 11.68 30.78
C MET A 363 -52.70 11.29 30.58
N LYS A 364 -52.98 10.24 29.81
CA LYS A 364 -54.36 9.72 29.69
C LYS A 364 -54.89 9.25 31.05
N TRP A 365 -54.09 8.54 31.83
CA TRP A 365 -54.46 8.12 33.18
C TRP A 365 -54.71 9.35 34.09
N LEU A 366 -53.81 10.32 34.12
CA LEU A 366 -54.00 11.57 34.89
C LEU A 366 -55.31 12.29 34.51
N ASN A 367 -55.62 12.33 33.21
CA ASN A 367 -56.86 12.90 32.69
C ASN A 367 -58.10 12.07 33.02
N GLN A 368 -57.97 10.77 33.28
CA GLN A 368 -59.09 9.92 33.71
C GLN A 368 -59.38 9.99 35.22
N CYS A 369 -58.37 10.29 36.05
CA CYS A 369 -58.50 10.27 37.51
C CYS A 369 -59.75 10.99 38.02
N TYR A 370 -60.51 10.34 38.90
CA TYR A 370 -61.69 10.93 39.51
C TYR A 370 -61.40 12.21 40.29
N ILE A 371 -60.29 12.21 41.06
CA ILE A 371 -59.80 13.35 41.84
C ILE A 371 -58.60 13.96 41.10
N LYS A 372 -58.67 15.27 40.86
CA LYS A 372 -57.62 16.05 40.21
C LYS A 372 -56.76 16.80 41.22
N TYR A 373 -55.49 16.95 40.88
CA TYR A 373 -54.54 17.77 41.64
C TYR A 373 -55.00 19.23 41.75
N GLY A 374 -54.94 19.80 42.94
CA GLY A 374 -55.28 21.20 43.22
C GLY A 374 -56.79 21.49 43.30
N CYS A 375 -57.66 20.49 43.16
CA CYS A 375 -59.11 20.65 43.30
C CYS A 375 -59.58 20.45 44.75
N TYR A 376 -60.52 21.28 45.18
CA TYR A 376 -61.38 20.98 46.33
C TYR A 376 -62.51 20.04 45.90
N TYR A 377 -62.80 19.03 46.72
CA TYR A 377 -63.98 18.19 46.56
C TYR A 377 -64.74 18.12 47.89
N SER A 378 -66.06 18.25 47.82
CA SER A 378 -66.95 17.92 48.93
C SER A 378 -67.04 16.40 49.12
N GLY A 379 -67.41 15.96 50.33
CA GLY A 379 -67.59 14.53 50.60
C GLY A 379 -68.60 13.84 49.67
N ASN A 380 -69.68 14.54 49.29
CA ASN A 380 -70.66 14.02 48.33
C ASN A 380 -70.08 13.85 46.92
N GLU A 381 -69.20 14.74 46.45
CA GLU A 381 -68.55 14.60 45.14
C GLU A 381 -67.59 13.41 45.12
N VAL A 382 -66.82 13.23 46.19
CA VAL A 382 -65.93 12.07 46.36
C VAL A 382 -66.75 10.77 46.35
N ARG A 383 -67.87 10.74 47.07
CA ARG A 383 -68.83 9.62 47.07
C ARG A 383 -69.40 9.34 45.68
N ASN A 384 -69.81 10.36 44.94
CA ASN A 384 -70.36 10.19 43.59
C ASN A 384 -69.34 9.61 42.60
N LYS A 385 -68.05 9.86 42.84
CA LYS A 385 -66.95 9.34 42.02
C LYS A 385 -66.55 7.91 42.37
N PHE A 386 -66.43 7.58 43.66
CA PHE A 386 -65.95 6.27 44.11
C PHE A 386 -67.05 5.27 44.52
N GLY A 387 -68.29 5.75 44.70
CA GLY A 387 -69.44 4.92 45.03
C GLY A 387 -69.58 4.59 46.53
N ARG A 388 -70.49 3.66 46.82
CA ARG A 388 -70.87 3.23 48.19
C ARG A 388 -70.27 1.88 48.58
N SER A 389 -69.02 1.65 48.23
CA SER A 389 -68.29 0.46 48.67
C SER A 389 -66.83 0.80 48.94
N SER A 390 -66.32 0.29 50.06
CA SER A 390 -64.91 0.41 50.38
C SER A 390 -64.05 -0.25 49.31
N ARG A 391 -62.97 0.42 48.91
CA ARG A 391 -62.08 -0.06 47.83
C ARG A 391 -60.70 0.57 47.93
N THR A 392 -59.74 -0.08 47.29
CA THR A 392 -58.42 0.50 47.05
C THR A 392 -58.51 1.52 45.92
N ILE A 393 -57.85 2.66 46.11
CA ILE A 393 -57.62 3.68 45.09
C ILE A 393 -56.12 3.96 45.01
N TYR A 394 -55.66 4.58 43.93
CA TYR A 394 -54.23 4.74 43.64
C TYR A 394 -53.89 6.20 43.38
N ASP A 395 -52.72 6.62 43.90
CA ASP A 395 -52.15 7.93 43.59
C ASP A 395 -51.26 7.92 42.33
N GLU A 396 -50.82 9.09 41.90
CA GLU A 396 -49.98 9.25 40.70
C GLU A 396 -48.63 8.51 40.77
N ASN A 397 -48.16 8.15 41.97
CA ASN A 397 -46.93 7.39 42.16
C ASN A 397 -47.20 5.87 42.24
N GLY A 398 -48.46 5.45 42.11
CA GLY A 398 -48.88 4.07 42.25
C GLY A 398 -49.06 3.61 43.69
N ASN A 399 -49.02 4.52 44.67
CA ASN A 399 -49.29 4.14 46.06
C ASN A 399 -50.78 3.85 46.23
N SER A 400 -51.11 2.80 46.97
CA SER A 400 -52.49 2.47 47.33
C SER A 400 -52.96 3.29 48.52
N CYS A 401 -54.16 3.85 48.41
CA CYS A 401 -54.94 4.44 49.50
C CYS A 401 -56.22 3.62 49.70
N TRP A 402 -56.72 3.54 50.94
CA TRP A 402 -57.98 2.87 51.25
C TRP A 402 -59.13 3.88 51.32
N TYR A 403 -60.07 3.78 50.38
CA TYR A 403 -61.38 4.44 50.49
C TYR A 403 -62.27 3.57 51.35
N TYR A 404 -62.59 4.06 52.54
CA TYR A 404 -63.49 3.43 53.50
C TYR A 404 -64.89 4.04 53.36
N TYR A 405 -65.90 3.18 53.31
CA TYR A 405 -67.31 3.55 53.35
C TYR A 405 -68.04 2.69 54.39
N GLU A 406 -68.82 3.35 55.25
CA GLU A 406 -69.69 2.73 56.23
C GLU A 406 -71.07 3.41 56.20
N THR A 407 -72.13 2.61 56.04
CA THR A 407 -73.51 3.12 56.06
C THR A 407 -73.89 3.49 57.47
N GLY A 408 -74.37 4.71 57.70
CA GLY A 408 -74.84 5.16 59.01
C GLY A 408 -76.35 5.30 59.10
N ILE A 409 -76.86 5.43 60.33
CA ILE A 409 -78.31 5.55 60.61
C ILE A 409 -78.87 6.90 60.13
N PHE A 410 -78.06 7.96 60.21
CA PHE A 410 -78.44 9.32 59.79
C PHE A 410 -77.51 9.88 58.71
N PHE A 411 -76.22 9.53 58.75
CA PHE A 411 -75.21 9.96 57.78
C PHE A 411 -74.25 8.81 57.52
N ASP A 412 -73.95 8.52 56.25
CA ASP A 412 -72.87 7.61 55.89
C ASP A 412 -71.52 8.20 56.36
N CYS A 413 -70.54 7.35 56.65
CA CYS A 413 -69.17 7.74 56.95
C CYS A 413 -68.29 7.33 55.77
N TRP A 414 -67.46 8.25 55.27
CA TRP A 414 -66.53 7.95 54.19
C TRP A 414 -65.20 8.66 54.41
N ARG A 415 -64.11 7.90 54.26
CA ARG A 415 -62.75 8.34 54.58
C ARG A 415 -61.77 7.84 53.54
N ILE A 416 -60.69 8.57 53.32
CA ILE A 416 -59.53 8.10 52.55
C ILE A 416 -58.34 8.05 53.51
N ASP A 417 -57.79 6.85 53.72
CA ASP A 417 -56.73 6.58 54.69
C ASP A 417 -57.07 7.12 56.10
N GLY A 418 -58.30 6.91 56.54
CA GLY A 418 -58.78 7.36 57.86
C GLY A 418 -59.07 8.86 57.97
N ASN A 419 -58.74 9.65 56.93
CA ASN A 419 -58.96 11.09 56.89
C ASN A 419 -60.29 11.45 56.23
N ASP A 420 -60.84 12.60 56.60
CA ASP A 420 -62.00 13.18 55.93
C ASP A 420 -61.72 13.44 54.45
N THR A 421 -62.78 13.32 53.65
CA THR A 421 -62.73 13.44 52.19
C THR A 421 -63.05 14.84 51.69
N ALA A 422 -63.69 15.68 52.51
CA ALA A 422 -63.96 17.07 52.14
C ALA A 422 -62.68 17.89 52.31
N LYS A 423 -61.89 18.04 51.23
CA LYS A 423 -60.61 18.78 51.24
C LYS A 423 -60.12 19.12 49.84
N THR A 424 -59.09 19.96 49.80
CA THR A 424 -58.25 20.13 48.61
C THR A 424 -57.28 18.96 48.48
N TYR A 425 -57.24 18.34 47.32
CA TYR A 425 -56.36 17.20 47.04
C TYR A 425 -55.13 17.67 46.28
N TYR A 426 -53.95 17.38 46.81
CA TYR A 426 -52.65 17.61 46.14
C TYR A 426 -52.08 16.32 45.54
N LYS A 427 -52.97 15.42 45.15
CA LYS A 427 -52.68 14.15 44.48
C LYS A 427 -53.78 13.86 43.45
N PHE A 428 -53.44 13.10 42.43
CA PHE A 428 -54.45 12.46 41.57
C PHE A 428 -54.90 11.18 42.26
N LEU A 429 -56.21 10.87 42.21
CA LEU A 429 -56.70 9.58 42.73
C LEU A 429 -57.65 8.94 41.74
N ASP A 430 -57.43 7.65 41.48
CA ASP A 430 -58.27 6.81 40.64
C ASP A 430 -58.47 5.42 41.24
N THR A 431 -59.47 4.68 40.75
CA THR A 431 -59.68 3.27 41.14
C THR A 431 -58.74 2.30 40.42
N THR A 432 -58.03 2.76 39.39
CA THR A 432 -57.03 2.00 38.65
C THR A 432 -55.64 2.56 38.92
N PRO A 433 -54.59 1.71 39.03
CA PRO A 433 -53.22 2.20 39.18
C PRO A 433 -52.73 2.91 37.91
N PRO A 434 -51.75 3.83 38.02
CA PRO A 434 -51.11 4.42 36.85
C PRO A 434 -50.42 3.34 36.00
N PRO A 435 -50.19 3.61 34.70
CA PRO A 435 -49.46 2.67 33.85
C PRO A 435 -48.06 2.42 34.44
N LEU A 436 -47.64 1.16 34.42
CA LEU A 436 -46.30 0.76 34.86
C LEU A 436 -45.24 1.34 33.92
N LYS A 437 -44.18 1.91 34.49
CA LYS A 437 -43.01 2.35 33.73
C LYS A 437 -42.38 1.12 33.04
N PRO A 438 -42.13 1.18 31.71
CA PRO A 438 -41.42 0.11 31.01
C PRO A 438 -40.05 -0.15 31.64
N LYS A 439 -39.70 -1.43 31.84
CA LYS A 439 -38.42 -1.84 32.45
C LYS A 439 -37.23 -1.38 31.62
N GLU A 440 -37.42 -1.18 30.32
CA GLU A 440 -36.40 -0.70 29.39
C GLU A 440 -36.06 0.79 29.62
N LEU A 441 -36.87 1.54 30.36
CA LEU A 441 -36.59 2.95 30.73
C LEU A 441 -35.88 3.08 32.09
N ASP A 442 -35.69 1.98 32.80
CA ASP A 442 -34.81 1.91 33.98
C ASP A 442 -33.36 1.63 33.54
#